data_AF-A0A1Q3LTS0-F1
#
_entry.id   AF-A0A1Q3LTS0-F1
#
_cell.length_a   1.000
_cell.length_b   1.000
_cell.length_c   1.000
_cell.angle_alpha   90.00
_cell.angle_beta   90.00
_cell.angle_gamma   90.00
#
_symmetry.space_group_name_H-M   'P 1'
#
loop_
_entity.id
_entity.type
_entity.pdbx_description
1 polymer ?
#
loop_
_entity_poly.entity_id
_entity_poly.type
_entity_poly.pdbx_seq_one_letter_code
_entity_poly.pdbx_strand_id
1 'polypeptide(L)'
;MPKSDTEPLYLRRIDTAQNMRRFYLLSIQPTLFGGASVIRNWGRIGAHGQAMMQTFDENVDADKAFAQLARSKGKRGYIAK
;
A
#
# COMPACT_ATOMS: atom_id res chain seq x y z
N MET A 1 -15.87 -7.55 -15.20
CA MET A 1 -14.68 -6.71 -14.89
C MET A 1 -13.60 -7.63 -14.34
N PRO A 2 -12.42 -7.76 -14.96
CA PRO A 2 -11.35 -8.54 -14.37
C PRO A 2 -10.94 -7.85 -13.06
N LYS A 3 -10.86 -8.62 -11.98
CA LYS A 3 -10.31 -8.14 -10.71
C LYS A 3 -8.83 -7.90 -10.95
N SER A 4 -8.30 -6.78 -10.47
CA SER A 4 -6.86 -6.61 -10.36
C SER A 4 -6.38 -7.73 -9.41
N ASP A 5 -5.68 -8.75 -9.92
CA ASP A 5 -5.22 -9.90 -9.12
C ASP A 5 -4.09 -9.52 -8.14
N THR A 6 -3.76 -8.23 -8.03
CA THR A 6 -2.80 -7.68 -7.09
C THR A 6 -3.36 -7.78 -5.67
N GLU A 7 -2.94 -8.83 -4.96
CA GLU A 7 -3.31 -9.02 -3.55
C GLU A 7 -2.88 -7.82 -2.69
N PRO A 8 -3.70 -7.45 -1.68
CA PRO A 8 -3.32 -6.44 -0.71
C PRO A 8 -1.99 -6.78 -0.02
N LEU A 9 -1.03 -5.87 -0.07
CA LEU A 9 0.28 -6.02 0.54
C LEU A 9 0.32 -5.34 1.90
N TYR A 10 0.40 -6.14 2.96
CA TYR A 10 0.60 -5.64 4.31
C TYR A 10 2.08 -5.67 4.70
N LEU A 11 2.63 -4.49 4.99
CA LEU A 11 4.00 -4.31 5.43
C LEU A 11 4.07 -3.85 6.88
N ARG A 12 5.07 -4.33 7.62
CA ARG A 12 5.35 -3.93 9.00
C ARG A 12 6.78 -3.40 9.14
N ARG A 13 6.96 -2.40 10.00
CA ARG A 13 8.28 -1.97 10.47
C ARG A 13 8.27 -1.92 11.99
N ILE A 14 9.06 -2.78 12.61
CA ILE A 14 9.19 -2.89 14.06
C ILE A 14 10.66 -2.73 14.41
N ASP A 15 10.97 -1.69 15.18
CA ASP A 15 12.28 -1.41 15.75
C ASP A 15 12.07 -0.97 17.20
N THR A 16 12.46 -1.83 18.14
CA THR A 16 12.26 -1.63 19.57
C THR A 16 13.19 -0.57 20.15
N ALA A 17 14.41 -0.44 19.63
CA ALA A 17 15.37 0.56 20.07
C ALA A 17 14.88 1.99 19.80
N GLN A 18 14.05 2.17 18.76
CA GLN A 18 13.47 3.46 18.38
C GLN A 18 12.01 3.65 18.78
N ASN A 19 11.43 2.77 19.63
CA ASN A 19 9.99 2.75 19.96
C ASN A 19 9.10 2.85 18.71
N MET A 20 9.48 2.10 17.66
CA MET A 20 8.88 2.17 16.35
C MET A 20 8.10 0.89 16.06
N ARG A 21 6.78 1.00 15.97
CA ARG A 21 5.89 -0.11 15.64
C ARG A 21 4.85 0.37 14.66
N ARG A 22 5.14 0.29 13.36
CA ARG A 22 4.34 0.87 12.28
C ARG A 22 3.88 -0.18 11.26
N PHE A 23 2.75 0.08 10.63
CA PHE A 23 2.24 -0.69 9.51
C PHE A 23 2.10 0.18 8.25
N TYR A 24 2.08 -0.47 7.10
CA TYR A 24 1.79 0.11 5.81
C TYR A 24 1.05 -0.93 4.96
N LEU A 25 -0.23 -0.68 4.67
CA LEU A 25 -1.07 -1.52 3.83
C LEU A 25 -1.23 -0.86 2.46
N LEU A 26 -1.00 -1.63 1.41
CA LEU A 26 -1.19 -1.25 0.02
C LEU A 26 -2.22 -2.17 -0.62
N SER A 27 -3.11 -1.62 -1.43
CA SER A 27 -4.05 -2.41 -2.23
C SER A 27 -4.39 -1.66 -3.51
N ILE A 28 -4.80 -2.41 -4.54
CA ILE A 28 -5.35 -1.85 -5.78
C ILE A 28 -6.84 -2.19 -5.81
N GLN A 29 -7.67 -1.22 -6.15
CA GLN A 29 -9.09 -1.42 -6.37
C GLN A 29 -9.48 -0.89 -7.76
N PRO A 30 -10.27 -1.64 -8.54
CA PRO A 30 -10.79 -1.13 -9.81
C PRO A 30 -11.76 0.02 -9.55
N THR A 31 -11.78 1.01 -10.47
CA THR A 31 -12.77 2.08 -10.44
C THR A 31 -13.95 1.76 -11.35
N LEU A 32 -15.05 2.52 -11.20
CA LEU A 32 -16.24 2.39 -12.05
C LEU A 32 -15.98 2.82 -13.51
N PHE A 33 -14.88 3.51 -13.78
CA PHE A 33 -14.57 4.12 -15.07
C PHE A 33 -13.48 3.36 -15.86
N GLY A 34 -13.17 2.12 -15.47
CA GLY A 34 -12.18 1.28 -16.17
C GLY A 34 -10.72 1.49 -15.77
N GLY A 35 -10.45 2.47 -14.91
CA GLY A 35 -9.15 2.69 -14.27
C GLY A 35 -8.99 1.94 -12.95
N ALA A 36 -7.96 2.30 -12.19
CA ALA A 36 -7.66 1.69 -10.89
C ALA A 36 -7.17 2.73 -9.87
N SER A 37 -7.47 2.46 -8.60
CA SER A 37 -7.02 3.27 -7.47
C SER A 37 -6.08 2.48 -6.58
N VAL A 38 -4.91 3.05 -6.30
CA VAL A 38 -4.00 2.57 -5.27
C VAL A 38 -4.44 3.15 -3.92
N ILE A 39 -4.84 2.28 -3.01
CA ILE A 39 -5.22 2.63 -1.64
C ILE A 39 -4.07 2.32 -0.70
N ARG A 40 -3.77 3.26 0.18
CA ARG A 40 -2.67 3.19 1.14
C ARG A 40 -3.21 3.49 2.53
N ASN A 41 -2.96 2.59 3.48
CA ASN A 41 -3.24 2.83 4.89
C ASN A 41 -1.96 2.70 5.71
N TRP A 42 -1.66 3.62 6.62
CA TRP A 42 -0.43 3.58 7.41
C TRP A 42 -0.60 4.17 8.80
N GLY A 43 0.20 3.72 9.75
CA GLY A 43 0.11 4.23 11.10
C GLY A 43 0.93 3.42 12.08
N ARG A 44 0.74 3.70 13.37
CA ARG A 44 1.22 2.83 14.45
C ARG A 44 0.33 1.58 14.52
N ILE A 45 0.94 0.42 14.75
CA ILE A 45 0.19 -0.83 14.95
C ILE A 45 -0.65 -0.70 16.23
N GLY A 46 -1.96 -1.00 16.13
CA GLY A 46 -2.92 -0.82 17.22
C GLY A 46 -3.61 0.54 17.26
N ALA A 47 -3.42 1.40 16.26
CA ALA A 47 -4.11 2.68 16.12
C ALA A 47 -4.81 2.78 14.76
N HIS A 48 -5.73 3.74 14.62
CA HIS A 48 -6.51 3.95 13.38
C HIS A 48 -5.66 4.30 12.16
N GLY A 49 -4.52 4.99 12.35
CA GLY A 49 -3.64 5.38 11.26
C GLY A 49 -4.22 6.46 10.35
N GLN A 50 -3.73 6.51 9.11
CA GLN A 50 -4.11 7.43 8.06
C GLN A 50 -4.33 6.65 6.77
N ALA A 51 -5.18 7.18 5.88
CA ALA A 51 -5.51 6.60 4.60
C ALA A 51 -5.28 7.62 3.47
N MET A 52 -4.88 7.13 2.29
CA MET A 52 -4.85 7.92 1.06
C MET A 52 -5.16 7.03 -0.12
N MET A 53 -5.94 7.58 -1.05
CA MET A 53 -6.24 6.97 -2.34
C MET A 53 -5.58 7.79 -3.44
N GLN A 54 -5.00 7.12 -4.42
CA GLN A 54 -4.57 7.73 -5.69
C GLN A 54 -5.20 6.97 -6.84
N THR A 55 -5.96 7.67 -7.68
CA THR A 55 -6.65 7.11 -8.84
C THR A 55 -5.84 7.31 -10.11
N PHE A 56 -5.89 6.32 -10.99
CA PHE A 56 -5.23 6.28 -12.29
C PHE A 56 -6.25 5.85 -13.35
N ASP A 57 -6.15 6.43 -14.53
CA ASP A 57 -7.01 6.09 -15.66
C ASP A 57 -6.62 4.73 -16.26
N GLU A 58 -5.34 4.36 -16.18
CA GLU A 58 -4.83 3.07 -16.65
C GLU A 58 -4.42 2.14 -15.50
N ASN A 59 -4.83 0.86 -15.57
CA ASN A 59 -4.46 -0.16 -14.59
C ASN A 59 -2.94 -0.32 -14.46
N VAL A 60 -2.22 -0.24 -15.59
CA VAL A 60 -0.75 -0.39 -15.63
C VAL A 60 -0.04 0.67 -14.79
N ASP A 61 -0.59 1.88 -14.70
CA ASP A 61 0.01 2.96 -13.91
C ASP A 61 -0.25 2.80 -12.42
N ALA A 62 -1.43 2.27 -12.05
CA ALA A 62 -1.71 1.87 -10.68
C ALA A 62 -0.75 0.75 -10.22
N ASP A 63 -0.49 -0.26 -11.07
CA ASP A 63 0.44 -1.35 -10.78
C ASP A 63 1.88 -0.85 -10.62
N LYS A 64 2.35 0.03 -11.51
CA LYS A 64 3.67 0.68 -11.40
C LYS A 64 3.78 1.45 -10.08
N ALA A 65 2.78 2.25 -9.74
CA ALA A 65 2.76 3.04 -8.52
C ALA A 65 2.77 2.15 -7.27
N PHE A 66 1.98 1.08 -7.26
CA PHE A 66 1.97 0.07 -6.21
C PHE A 66 3.36 -0.55 -6.01
N ALA A 67 3.98 -1.04 -7.08
CA ALA A 67 5.30 -1.65 -7.04
C ALA A 67 6.40 -0.67 -6.60
N GLN A 68 6.30 0.60 -7.02
CA GLN A 68 7.24 1.65 -6.60
C GLN A 68 7.10 1.95 -5.09
N LEU A 69 5.88 2.04 -4.57
CA LEU A 69 5.63 2.23 -3.15
C LEU A 69 6.14 1.05 -2.32
N ALA A 70 5.81 -0.18 -2.73
CA ALA A 70 6.27 -1.39 -2.06
C ALA A 70 7.80 -1.42 -1.95
N ARG A 71 8.51 -1.20 -3.06
CA ARG A 71 9.98 -1.13 -3.10
C ARG A 71 10.53 0.01 -2.24
N SER A 72 9.94 1.20 -2.32
CA SER A 72 10.35 2.36 -1.52
C SER A 72 10.20 2.11 -0.02
N LYS A 73 9.12 1.46 0.41
CA LYS A 73 8.92 1.09 1.82
C LYS A 73 9.84 -0.05 2.24
N GLY A 74 10.11 -1.02 1.37
CA GLY A 74 11.13 -2.05 1.57
C GLY A 74 12.49 -1.46 1.92
N LYS A 75 12.96 -0.48 1.13
CA LYS A 75 14.21 0.26 1.39
C LYS A 75 14.21 1.03 2.73
N ARG A 76 13.03 1.34 3.28
CA ARG A 76 12.87 1.99 4.60
C ARG A 76 12.75 0.99 5.74
N GLY A 77 13.01 -0.29 5.52
CA GLY A 77 12.95 -1.34 6.55
C GLY A 77 11.54 -1.85 6.84
N TYR A 78 10.58 -1.60 5.96
CA TYR A 78 9.29 -2.30 6.03
C TYR A 78 9.43 -3.68 5.39
N ILE A 79 8.94 -4.71 6.07
CA ILE A 79 8.95 -6.10 5.60
C ILE A 79 7.52 -6.56 5.35
N ALA A 80 7.31 -7.35 4.29
CA ALA A 80 6.03 -8.01 4.06
C ALA A 80 5.73 -8.94 5.24
N LYS A 81 4.47 -8.95 5.68
CA LYS A 81 3.98 -9.93 6.65
C LYS A 81 3.62 -11.22 5.95
#